data_AF-A0A7G9RYP4-F1
#
_entry.id   AF-A0A7G9RYP4-F1
#
_cell.length_a   1.000
_cell.length_b   1.000
_cell.length_c   1.000
_cell.angle_alpha   90.00
_cell.angle_beta   90.00
_cell.angle_gamma   90.00
#
_symmetry.space_group_name_H-M   'P 1'
#
loop_
_entity.id
_entity.type
_entity.pdbx_description
1 polymer ?
#
loop_
_entity_poly.entity_id
_entity_poly.type
_entity_poly.pdbx_seq_one_letter_code
_entity_poly.pdbx_strand_id
1 'polypeptide(L)'
;MWWNKAYVNRRDWILDNLGVLKLTPLQTVVLLMIDFLNQQNDPITLEVLSERTGIEMNKIDELIHDLVRQELLTIKVEGMGLEFCIDGVFQEGVVYDYVDQGIFEVFETEFGRLLSQHELVMLNGWLSKYSEENILDALRAAIIYKKVSMNYINSILVNNEKEKTV
;
A
#
# COMPACT_ATOMS: atom_id res chain seq x y z
N MET A 1 -1.41 -6.93 9.04
CA MET A 1 -1.71 -5.74 8.23
C MET A 1 -0.92 -5.79 6.92
N TRP A 2 -1.51 -5.39 5.79
CA TRP A 2 -0.85 -5.50 4.47
C TRP A 2 0.39 -4.59 4.36
N TRP A 3 0.40 -3.44 5.04
CA TRP A 3 1.50 -2.46 5.04
C TRP A 3 2.77 -2.87 5.78
N ASN A 4 2.75 -4.00 6.51
CA ASN A 4 3.91 -4.53 7.24
C ASN A 4 4.61 -5.69 6.48
N LYS A 5 4.22 -5.95 5.23
CA LYS A 5 4.83 -7.00 4.39
C LYS A 5 6.14 -6.50 3.81
N ALA A 6 7.14 -7.39 3.70
CA ALA A 6 8.50 -7.04 3.27
C ALA A 6 8.59 -6.44 1.84
N TYR A 7 7.57 -6.67 1.00
CA TYR A 7 7.49 -6.14 -0.36
C TYR A 7 6.80 -4.76 -0.44
N VAL A 8 6.23 -4.26 0.65
CA VAL A 8 5.54 -2.96 0.67
C VAL A 8 6.53 -1.87 1.08
N ASN A 9 6.78 -0.93 0.17
CA ASN A 9 7.48 0.29 0.52
C ASN A 9 6.48 1.33 1.04
N ARG A 10 6.43 1.47 2.37
CA ARG A 10 5.52 2.39 3.07
C ARG A 10 5.71 3.85 2.65
N ARG A 11 6.95 4.26 2.38
CA ARG A 11 7.29 5.63 1.97
C ARG A 11 6.78 5.93 0.56
N ASP A 12 6.99 5.01 -0.38
CA ASP A 12 6.46 5.15 -1.74
C ASP A 12 4.93 5.22 -1.71
N TRP A 13 4.29 4.38 -0.89
CA TRP A 13 2.84 4.42 -0.73
C TRP A 13 2.35 5.77 -0.18
N ILE A 14 2.99 6.33 0.84
CA ILE A 14 2.63 7.65 1.37
C ILE A 14 2.74 8.72 0.28
N LEU A 15 3.82 8.68 -0.52
CA LEU A 15 4.07 9.64 -1.59
C LEU A 15 3.03 9.53 -2.72
N ASP A 16 2.68 8.31 -3.13
CA ASP A 16 1.68 8.04 -4.17
C ASP A 16 0.26 8.49 -3.74
N ASN A 17 -0.01 8.53 -2.44
CA ASN A 17 -1.32 8.84 -1.89
C ASN A 17 -1.43 10.25 -1.28
N LEU A 18 -0.43 11.13 -1.45
CA LEU A 18 -0.46 12.51 -0.90
C LEU A 18 -1.66 13.34 -1.34
N GLY A 19 -2.21 13.08 -2.53
CA GLY A 19 -3.39 13.80 -3.01
C GLY A 19 -4.66 13.49 -2.22
N VAL A 20 -4.69 12.33 -1.54
CA VAL A 20 -5.85 11.84 -0.78
C VAL A 20 -5.60 11.98 0.72
N LEU A 21 -4.37 11.71 1.15
CA LEU A 21 -3.92 11.96 2.50
C LEU A 21 -3.98 13.48 2.73
N LYS A 22 -4.87 13.93 3.63
CA LYS A 22 -5.02 15.35 4.01
C LYS A 22 -3.85 15.84 4.89
N LEU A 23 -2.63 15.48 4.50
CA LEU A 23 -1.38 15.81 5.16
C LEU A 23 -0.84 17.13 4.62
N THR A 24 -0.30 17.94 5.51
CA THR A 24 0.52 19.09 5.09
C THR A 24 1.91 18.62 4.65
N PRO A 25 2.63 19.40 3.82
CA PRO A 25 3.99 19.04 3.39
C PRO A 25 4.94 18.75 4.56
N LEU A 26 4.83 19.50 5.67
CA LEU A 26 5.67 19.28 6.86
C LEU A 26 5.29 17.99 7.59
N GLN A 27 4.00 17.70 7.74
CA GLN A 27 3.54 16.44 8.32
C GLN A 27 4.01 15.24 7.49
N THR A 28 3.96 15.34 6.16
CA THR A 28 4.49 14.31 5.26
C THR A 28 5.98 14.07 5.50
N VAL A 29 6.80 15.13 5.54
CA VAL A 29 8.24 14.99 5.79
C VAL A 29 8.51 14.34 7.15
N VAL A 30 7.79 14.74 8.19
CA VAL A 30 7.93 14.15 9.54
C VAL A 30 7.56 12.67 9.53
N LEU A 31 6.44 12.28 8.91
CA LEU A 31 6.01 10.87 8.82
C LEU A 31 7.00 10.01 8.04
N LEU A 32 7.50 10.51 6.90
CA LEU A 32 8.52 9.81 6.11
C LEU A 32 9.84 9.65 6.89
N MET A 33 10.22 10.67 7.67
CA MET A 33 11.40 10.61 8.52
C MET A 33 11.23 9.59 9.65
N ILE A 34 10.06 9.57 10.30
CA ILE A 34 9.74 8.58 11.35
C ILE A 34 9.83 7.15 10.78
N ASP A 35 9.21 6.89 9.62
CA ASP A 35 9.28 5.56 8.99
C ASP A 35 10.73 5.16 8.62
N PHE A 36 11.51 6.12 8.09
CA PHE A 36 12.90 5.90 7.76
C PHE A 36 13.74 5.51 9.00
N LEU A 37 13.60 6.27 10.10
CA LEU A 37 14.32 5.99 11.35
C LEU A 37 13.90 4.65 11.96
N ASN A 38 12.61 4.34 11.96
CA ASN A 38 12.10 3.04 12.41
C ASN A 38 12.71 1.88 11.62
N GLN A 39 12.86 2.01 10.29
CA GLN A 39 13.47 0.97 9.46
C GLN A 39 14.96 0.76 9.77
N GLN A 40 15.68 1.82 10.17
CA GLN A 40 17.08 1.73 10.60
C GLN A 40 17.22 1.30 12.06
N ASN A 41 16.10 1.17 12.80
CA ASN A 41 16.07 0.95 14.24
C ASN A 41 16.80 2.07 15.02
N ASP A 42 16.77 3.30 14.47
CA ASP A 42 17.34 4.49 15.08
C ASP A 42 16.38 5.06 16.15
N PRO A 43 16.88 5.58 17.27
CA PRO A 43 16.04 6.20 18.28
C PRO A 43 15.38 7.47 17.75
N ILE A 44 14.07 7.61 18.00
CA ILE A 44 13.28 8.76 17.56
C ILE A 44 13.06 9.69 18.75
N THR A 45 13.63 10.89 18.67
CA THR A 45 13.40 12.00 19.60
C THR A 45 13.09 13.28 18.84
N LEU A 46 12.53 14.28 19.52
CA LEU A 46 12.21 15.58 18.91
C LEU A 46 13.49 16.25 18.37
N GLU A 47 14.61 16.10 19.06
CA GLU A 47 15.91 16.62 18.67
C GLU A 47 16.41 15.98 17.38
N VAL A 48 16.34 14.64 17.28
CA VAL A 48 16.74 13.90 16.08
C VAL A 48 15.86 14.30 14.90
N LEU A 49 14.55 14.38 15.08
CA LEU A 49 13.65 14.82 14.02
C LEU A 49 13.96 16.26 13.58
N SER A 50 14.29 17.15 14.52
CA SER A 50 14.63 18.55 14.23
C SER A 50 15.91 18.67 13.41
N GLU A 51 16.96 17.98 13.84
CA GLU A 51 18.24 17.95 13.15
C GLU A 51 18.12 17.35 11.75
N ARG A 52 17.39 16.23 11.60
CA ARG A 52 17.29 15.49 10.34
C ARG A 52 16.36 16.15 9.32
N THR A 53 15.30 16.82 9.76
CA THR A 53 14.32 17.47 8.87
C THR A 53 14.62 18.95 8.63
N GLY A 54 15.46 19.58 9.47
CA GLY A 54 15.71 21.01 9.45
C GLY A 54 14.52 21.86 9.94
N ILE A 55 13.55 21.24 10.62
CA ILE A 55 12.38 21.90 11.19
C ILE A 55 12.67 22.26 12.66
N GLU A 56 12.30 23.47 13.08
CA GLU A 56 12.42 23.93 14.48
C GLU A 56 11.72 22.99 15.47
N MET A 57 12.35 22.72 16.62
CA MET A 57 11.82 21.79 17.63
C MET A 57 10.38 22.12 18.06
N ASN A 58 10.07 23.39 18.30
CA ASN A 58 8.72 23.82 18.66
C ASN A 58 7.71 23.42 17.60
N LYS A 59 8.09 23.50 16.31
CA LYS A 59 7.22 23.14 15.21
C LYS A 59 7.07 21.63 15.08
N ILE A 60 8.11 20.86 15.38
CA ILE A 60 8.01 19.39 15.42
C ILE A 60 7.08 18.94 16.54
N ASP A 61 7.18 19.52 17.72
CA ASP A 61 6.27 19.20 18.83
C ASP A 61 4.80 19.45 18.45
N GLU A 62 4.51 20.60 17.84
CA GLU A 62 3.18 20.89 17.26
C GLU A 62 2.75 19.84 16.22
N LEU A 63 3.63 19.48 15.28
CA LEU A 63 3.34 18.52 14.22
C LEU A 63 3.08 17.11 14.77
N ILE A 64 3.86 16.67 15.76
CA ILE A 64 3.68 15.38 16.43
C ILE A 64 2.35 15.37 17.17
N HIS A 65 2.03 16.42 17.92
CA HIS A 65 0.75 16.54 18.60
C HIS A 65 -0.43 16.50 17.62
N ASP A 66 -0.34 17.21 16.49
CA ASP A 66 -1.36 17.19 15.44
C ASP A 66 -1.52 15.79 14.81
N LEU A 67 -0.41 15.10 14.51
CA LEU A 67 -0.42 13.75 13.94
C LEU A 67 -1.03 12.71 14.90
N VAL A 68 -0.76 12.84 16.20
CA VAL A 68 -1.36 11.98 17.24
C VAL A 68 -2.86 12.25 17.34
N ARG A 69 -3.26 13.53 17.35
CA ARG A 69 -4.67 13.92 17.38
C ARG A 69 -5.44 13.43 16.15
N GLN A 70 -4.79 13.37 15.00
CA GLN A 70 -5.36 12.83 13.75
C GLN A 70 -5.37 11.29 13.71
N GLU A 71 -4.93 10.62 14.79
CA GLU A 71 -4.82 9.16 14.88
C GLU A 71 -3.87 8.55 13.81
N LEU A 72 -3.04 9.37 13.16
CA LEU A 72 -2.08 8.94 12.14
C LEU A 72 -0.78 8.42 12.77
N LEU A 73 -0.42 8.97 13.93
CA LEU A 73 0.75 8.60 14.71
C LEU A 73 0.31 8.12 16.09
N THR A 74 0.75 6.92 16.48
CA THR A 74 0.60 6.40 17.83
C THR A 74 1.96 6.30 18.49
N ILE A 75 2.10 6.85 19.69
CA ILE A 75 3.33 6.73 20.48
C ILE A 75 3.09 5.68 21.56
N LYS A 76 3.85 4.59 21.53
CA LYS A 76 3.80 3.52 22.54
C LYS A 76 5.06 3.56 23.40
N VAL A 77 4.92 3.14 24.66
CA VAL A 77 6.06 2.96 25.55
C VAL A 77 6.41 1.48 25.54
N GLU A 78 7.56 1.13 24.96
CA GLU A 78 8.06 -0.24 24.95
C GLU A 78 9.40 -0.29 25.71
N GLY A 79 9.40 -0.94 26.88
CA GLY A 79 10.57 -1.02 27.74
C GLY A 79 11.05 0.34 28.27
N MET A 80 12.25 0.78 27.86
CA MET A 80 12.88 2.07 28.21
C MET A 80 12.83 3.11 27.08
N GLY A 81 12.10 2.85 25.99
CA GLY A 81 12.04 3.71 24.81
C GLY A 81 10.62 4.14 24.42
N LEU A 82 10.55 5.15 23.55
CA LEU A 82 9.33 5.55 22.85
C LEU A 82 9.33 4.90 21.47
N GLU A 83 8.27 4.16 21.14
CA GLU A 83 8.02 3.60 19.81
C GLU A 83 7.03 4.51 19.08
N PHE A 84 7.44 5.05 17.94
CA PHE A 84 6.60 5.90 17.08
C PHE A 84 5.99 5.05 15.97
N CYS A 85 4.71 4.72 16.10
CA CYS A 85 3.98 3.87 15.16
C CYS A 85 3.12 4.72 14.22
N ILE A 86 3.43 4.70 12.92
CA ILE A 86 2.66 5.43 11.88
C ILE A 86 1.58 4.58 11.22
N ASP A 87 1.20 3.45 11.83
CA ASP A 87 0.21 2.54 11.26
C ASP A 87 -1.15 3.22 11.01
N GLY A 88 -1.47 4.26 11.79
CA GLY A 88 -2.65 5.09 11.62
C GLY A 88 -2.79 5.72 10.24
N VAL A 89 -1.66 6.08 9.60
CA VAL A 89 -1.62 6.58 8.21
C VAL A 89 -2.25 5.60 7.22
N PHE A 90 -2.18 4.30 7.53
CA PHE A 90 -2.68 3.21 6.70
C PHE A 90 -4.04 2.66 7.18
N GLN A 91 -4.46 2.98 8.41
CA GLN A 91 -5.64 2.40 9.05
C GLN A 91 -6.94 3.14 8.71
N GLU A 92 -6.93 4.46 8.47
CA GLU A 92 -8.18 5.23 8.20
C GLU A 92 -8.13 6.19 6.98
N GLY A 93 -7.04 6.20 6.22
CA GLY A 93 -6.73 7.30 5.27
C GLY A 93 -6.96 7.04 3.78
N VAL A 94 -7.29 5.82 3.37
CA VAL A 94 -7.84 5.49 2.04
C VAL A 94 -8.71 4.26 2.27
N VAL A 95 -10.03 4.43 2.24
CA VAL A 95 -10.88 3.32 1.79
C VAL A 95 -10.42 3.05 0.37
N TYR A 96 -9.45 2.16 0.21
CA TYR A 96 -9.47 1.35 -0.96
C TYR A 96 -10.81 0.63 -0.85
N ASP A 97 -11.66 0.76 -1.86
CA ASP A 97 -12.52 -0.37 -2.18
C ASP A 97 -11.59 -1.55 -2.52
N TYR A 98 -10.99 -2.17 -1.50
CA TYR A 98 -10.47 -3.52 -1.60
C TYR A 98 -11.69 -4.42 -1.48
N VAL A 99 -12.31 -4.63 -2.64
CA VAL A 99 -13.01 -5.86 -2.95
C VAL A 99 -11.99 -7.00 -2.82
N ASP A 100 -12.26 -7.95 -1.93
CA ASP A 100 -11.64 -9.28 -1.75
C ASP A 100 -10.12 -9.44 -2.00
N GLN A 101 -9.36 -9.57 -0.91
CA GLN A 101 -7.92 -9.88 -0.91
C GLN A 101 -7.53 -11.25 -1.53
N GLY A 102 -8.48 -12.06 -2.02
CA GLY A 102 -8.19 -13.39 -2.56
C GLY A 102 -7.48 -13.36 -3.91
N ILE A 103 -8.08 -12.71 -4.91
CA ILE A 103 -7.62 -12.83 -6.29
C ILE A 103 -6.38 -11.97 -6.61
N PHE A 104 -6.27 -10.79 -6.00
CA PHE A 104 -5.15 -9.87 -6.27
C PHE A 104 -3.82 -10.46 -5.80
N GLU A 105 -3.79 -11.05 -4.60
CA GLU A 105 -2.58 -11.71 -4.07
C GLU A 105 -2.14 -12.89 -4.94
N VAL A 106 -3.09 -13.63 -5.51
CA VAL A 106 -2.80 -14.73 -6.45
C VAL A 106 -2.12 -14.18 -7.71
N PHE A 107 -2.61 -13.08 -8.26
CA PHE A 107 -1.98 -12.45 -9.43
C PHE A 107 -0.57 -11.93 -9.12
N GLU A 108 -0.37 -11.25 -7.99
CA GLU A 108 0.95 -10.74 -7.61
C GLU A 108 1.98 -11.85 -7.38
N THR A 109 1.53 -12.96 -6.76
CA THR A 109 2.36 -14.15 -6.55
C THR A 109 2.80 -14.76 -7.87
N GLU A 110 1.87 -14.95 -8.82
CA GLU A 110 2.17 -15.55 -10.12
C GLU A 110 2.97 -14.62 -11.05
N PHE A 111 2.84 -13.30 -10.90
CA PHE A 111 3.61 -12.32 -11.65
C PHE A 111 4.99 -12.06 -11.01
N GLY A 112 5.19 -12.45 -9.75
CA GLY A 112 6.42 -12.22 -8.99
C GLY A 112 6.69 -10.74 -8.67
N ARG A 113 5.65 -9.91 -8.74
CA ARG A 113 5.70 -8.46 -8.48
C ARG A 113 4.31 -7.94 -8.13
N LEU A 114 4.29 -6.77 -7.50
CA LEU A 114 3.05 -6.02 -7.29
C LEU A 114 2.39 -5.67 -8.63
N LEU A 115 1.05 -5.64 -8.62
CA LEU A 115 0.28 -5.16 -9.76
C LEU A 115 0.42 -3.64 -9.88
N SER A 116 0.63 -3.16 -11.10
CA SER A 116 0.60 -1.72 -11.39
C SER A 116 -0.83 -1.18 -11.36
N GLN A 117 -0.98 0.13 -11.22
CA GLN A 117 -2.30 0.79 -11.21
C GLN A 117 -3.17 0.42 -12.41
N HIS A 118 -2.57 0.31 -13.61
CA HIS A 118 -3.26 -0.10 -14.82
C HIS A 118 -3.75 -1.56 -14.74
N GLU A 119 -2.94 -2.45 -14.18
CA GLU A 119 -3.29 -3.87 -14.01
C GLU A 119 -4.38 -4.08 -12.96
N LEU A 120 -4.37 -3.30 -11.88
CA LEU A 120 -5.44 -3.29 -10.88
C LEU A 120 -6.77 -2.85 -11.49
N VAL A 121 -6.79 -1.77 -12.28
CA VAL A 121 -7.99 -1.31 -13.00
C VAL A 121 -8.49 -2.38 -13.97
N MET A 122 -7.59 -3.07 -14.67
CA MET A 122 -7.95 -4.14 -15.60
C MET A 122 -8.55 -5.36 -14.87
N LEU A 123 -7.97 -5.78 -13.75
CA LEU A 123 -8.46 -6.91 -12.94
C LEU A 123 -9.83 -6.59 -12.30
N ASN A 124 -10.02 -5.35 -11.82
CA ASN A 124 -11.33 -4.86 -11.38
C ASN A 124 -12.35 -4.86 -12.53
N GLY A 125 -11.92 -4.47 -13.73
CA GLY A 125 -12.74 -4.60 -14.94
C GLY A 125 -13.20 -6.03 -15.18
N TRP A 126 -12.33 -7.02 -14.99
CA TRP A 126 -12.70 -8.44 -15.11
C TRP A 126 -13.65 -8.89 -14.01
N LEU A 127 -13.42 -8.51 -12.75
CA LEU A 127 -14.29 -8.88 -11.62
C LEU A 127 -15.72 -8.35 -11.78
N SER A 128 -15.90 -7.23 -12.48
CA SER A 128 -17.23 -6.70 -12.81
C SER A 128 -17.98 -7.51 -13.88
N LYS A 129 -17.27 -8.35 -14.65
CA LYS A 129 -17.78 -9.02 -15.86
C LYS A 129 -17.74 -10.55 -15.79
N TYR A 130 -16.77 -11.12 -15.07
CA TYR A 130 -16.50 -12.53 -14.97
C TYR A 130 -16.48 -12.94 -13.49
N SER A 131 -16.85 -14.18 -13.18
CA SER A 131 -16.62 -14.72 -11.83
C SER A 131 -15.12 -14.90 -11.57
N GLU A 132 -14.73 -14.78 -10.30
CA GLU A 132 -13.36 -15.01 -9.83
C GLU A 132 -12.79 -16.35 -10.31
N GLU A 133 -13.60 -17.42 -10.27
CA GLU A 133 -13.23 -18.74 -10.79
C GLU A 133 -12.79 -18.71 -12.27
N ASN A 134 -13.55 -18.02 -13.13
CA ASN A 134 -13.20 -17.91 -14.55
C ASN A 134 -11.87 -17.14 -14.75
N ILE A 135 -11.61 -16.14 -13.92
CA ILE A 135 -10.39 -15.34 -13.96
C ILE A 135 -9.19 -16.17 -13.50
N LEU A 136 -9.33 -16.94 -12.42
CA LEU A 136 -8.30 -17.85 -11.91
C LEU A 136 -7.98 -18.97 -12.90
N ASP A 137 -8.98 -19.51 -13.60
CA ASP A 137 -8.77 -20.51 -14.64
C ASP A 137 -8.02 -19.95 -15.85
N ALA A 138 -8.33 -18.71 -16.26
CA ALA A 138 -7.59 -18.03 -17.31
C ALA A 138 -6.13 -17.75 -16.91
N LEU A 139 -5.89 -17.39 -15.65
CA LEU A 139 -4.53 -17.25 -15.10
C LEU A 139 -3.77 -18.59 -15.13
N ARG A 140 -4.38 -19.68 -14.68
CA ARG A 140 -3.79 -21.03 -14.73
C ARG A 140 -3.42 -21.44 -16.14
N ALA A 141 -4.31 -21.18 -17.11
CA ALA A 141 -4.01 -21.42 -18.52
C ALA A 141 -2.81 -20.59 -18.99
N ALA A 142 -2.72 -19.31 -18.63
CA ALA A 142 -1.57 -18.47 -18.95
C ALA A 142 -0.24 -19.01 -18.41
N ILE A 143 -0.24 -19.56 -17.20
CA ILE A 143 0.91 -20.22 -16.58
C ILE A 143 1.31 -21.48 -17.34
N ILE A 144 0.35 -22.34 -17.69
CA ILE A 144 0.58 -23.57 -18.46
C ILE A 144 1.25 -23.26 -19.81
N TYR A 145 0.78 -22.22 -20.50
CA TYR A 145 1.35 -21.78 -21.77
C TYR A 145 2.64 -20.96 -21.63
N LYS A 146 3.14 -20.73 -20.40
CA LYS A 146 4.30 -19.88 -20.09
C LYS A 146 4.19 -18.47 -20.66
N LYS A 147 2.97 -17.92 -20.70
CA LYS A 147 2.64 -16.59 -21.23
C LYS A 147 1.86 -15.77 -20.19
N VAL A 148 2.40 -15.67 -18.97
CA VAL A 148 1.78 -14.93 -17.86
C VAL A 148 1.84 -13.44 -18.16
N SER A 149 0.72 -12.88 -18.62
CA SER A 149 0.54 -11.43 -18.86
C SER A 149 -0.94 -11.08 -18.83
N MET A 150 -1.27 -9.87 -18.39
CA MET A 150 -2.66 -9.41 -18.34
C MET A 150 -3.36 -9.49 -19.70
N ASN A 151 -2.67 -9.13 -20.78
CA ASN A 151 -3.22 -9.18 -22.14
C ASN A 151 -3.56 -10.61 -22.60
N TYR A 152 -2.72 -11.58 -22.23
CA TYR A 152 -2.97 -12.98 -22.59
C TYR A 152 -4.15 -13.56 -21.80
N ILE A 153 -4.23 -13.25 -20.51
CA ILE A 153 -5.35 -13.65 -19.63
C ILE A 153 -6.66 -13.04 -20.15
N ASN A 154 -6.65 -11.75 -20.53
CA ASN A 154 -7.81 -11.10 -21.16
C ASN A 154 -8.27 -11.83 -22.43
N SER A 155 -7.32 -12.26 -23.26
CA SER A 155 -7.64 -12.96 -24.52
C SER A 155 -8.32 -14.31 -24.26
N ILE A 156 -7.90 -15.02 -23.20
CA ILE A 156 -8.52 -16.28 -22.78
C ILE A 156 -9.93 -16.02 -22.25
N LEU A 157 -10.11 -15.02 -21.38
CA LEU A 157 -11.43 -14.63 -20.85
C LEU A 157 -12.44 -14.30 -21.95
N VAL A 158 -12.03 -13.50 -22.94
CA VAL A 158 -12.88 -13.11 -24.07
C VAL A 158 -13.22 -14.31 -24.97
N ASN A 159 -12.28 -15.23 -25.20
CA ASN A 159 -12.54 -16.41 -26.02
C ASN A 159 -13.51 -17.38 -25.32
N ASN A 160 -13.30 -17.64 -24.03
CA ASN A 160 -14.17 -18.52 -23.24
C ASN A 160 -15.60 -17.97 -23.13
N GLU A 161 -15.79 -16.65 -23.12
CA GLU A 161 -17.11 -16.01 -23.14
C GLU A 161 -17.83 -16.22 -24.48
N LYS A 162 -17.09 -16.14 -25.60
CA LYS A 162 -17.66 -16.37 -26.93
C LYS A 162 -18.11 -17.82 -27.13
N GLU A 163 -17.36 -18.79 -26.64
CA GLU A 163 -17.70 -20.21 -26.73
C GLU A 163 -18.94 -20.58 -25.88
N LYS A 164 -19.26 -19.82 -24.82
CA LYS A 164 -20.49 -19.99 -24.03
C LYS A 164 -21.75 -19.45 -24.70
N THR A 165 -21.61 -18.65 -25.76
CA THR A 165 -22.72 -17.94 -26.44
C THR A 165 -23.12 -18.61 -27.76
N VAL A 166 -22.49 -19.74 -28.12
CA VAL A 166 -22.72 -20.50 -29.37
C VAL A 166 -23.37 -21.83 -29.06
#